data_AF-A0A7W1TVS7-F1
#
_entry.id   AF-A0A7W1TVS7-F1
#
_cell.length_a   1.000
_cell.length_b   1.000
_cell.length_c   1.000
_cell.angle_alpha   90.00
_cell.angle_beta   90.00
_cell.angle_gamma   90.00
#
_symmetry.space_group_name_H-M   'P 1'
#
loop_
_entity.id
_entity.type
_entity.pdbx_description
1 polymer ?
#
loop_
_entity_poly.entity_id
_entity_poly.type
_entity_poly.pdbx_seq_one_letter_code
_entity_poly.pdbx_strand_id
1 'polypeptide(L)'
;MHGNHDDAHPVEQVAADVLRGYLEISGPRTATALAEECGLGASSVAIGLAVLEQSGFVLQGFFTDPDDPPSPETVEWCSRRLLARMHAYSRTNRRRAVEAVTAQDFMRFLLHWQHVAPESQLRGQHGLRAVVEQLQGYEAAVATWEPEILRARLVDYQPAFLDRLCHDGELTWLRLSPWQAGSDRRSSPSKATPITLAFRSDLPWLLQAARLDHEIEAPTVGATAEIVEALGAKGARFLAELATDTGRLRSDIEEALWDGVARGLLTADGFAAIRFLVGNRRPGPRPVRSVSRRRRGAAGQTAGAGRWALVGDAEAVDDREALAEVVADQLLQRWGVVFRDLAVHEGLAVPWRELQWALRRFEDRGLVCGGRFVAGFSGEQYALPEARDGLHAARRRDRTGERVVVNACDPLNLTGVIVRGARTPAVRTRVVTYIDGLPEASEDALPAFGGASPVS
;
A
#
# COMPACT_ATOMS: atom_id res chain seq x y z
N MET A 1 61.53 26.09 38.78
CA MET A 1 60.37 26.71 38.09
C MET A 1 60.20 25.96 36.78
N HIS A 2 59.10 25.22 36.67
CA HIS A 2 58.57 24.51 35.50
C HIS A 2 58.79 25.35 34.22
N GLY A 3 59.43 24.87 33.16
CA GLY A 3 59.15 23.63 32.45
C GLY A 3 58.48 24.02 31.14
N ASN A 4 59.27 24.44 30.15
CA ASN A 4 58.82 24.66 28.76
C ASN A 4 58.18 23.36 28.25
N HIS A 5 56.88 23.37 28.00
CA HIS A 5 56.24 22.42 27.08
C HIS A 5 56.62 22.86 25.67
N ASP A 6 57.60 22.18 25.10
CA ASP A 6 57.84 22.18 23.66
C ASP A 6 56.76 21.25 23.08
N ASP A 7 55.58 21.80 22.80
CA ASP A 7 54.48 21.08 22.13
C ASP A 7 54.86 20.87 20.65
N ALA A 8 55.82 19.99 20.41
CA ALA A 8 56.10 19.44 19.10
C ALA A 8 54.92 18.55 18.72
N HIS A 9 53.88 19.14 18.12
CA HIS A 9 52.82 18.37 17.48
C HIS A 9 53.49 17.38 16.52
N PRO A 10 53.22 16.06 16.64
CA PRO A 10 53.77 15.08 15.71
C PRO A 10 53.49 15.55 14.28
N VAL A 11 54.44 15.36 13.36
CA VAL A 11 54.28 15.77 11.94
C VAL A 11 52.96 15.24 11.35
N GLU A 12 52.52 14.08 11.83
CA GLU A 12 51.26 13.41 11.53
C GLU A 12 50.03 14.21 11.99
N GLN A 13 50.09 14.80 13.18
CA GLN A 13 49.04 15.66 13.74
C GLN A 13 48.93 16.98 12.98
N VAL A 14 50.07 17.57 12.59
CA VAL A 14 50.10 18.79 11.77
C VAL A 14 49.49 18.54 10.40
N ALA A 15 49.83 17.41 9.76
CA ALA A 15 49.22 17.02 8.48
C ALA A 15 47.70 16.81 8.62
N ALA A 16 47.25 16.14 9.68
CA ALA A 16 45.82 15.94 9.95
C ALA A 16 45.08 17.28 10.18
N ASP A 17 45.69 18.24 10.87
CA ASP A 17 45.07 19.54 11.14
C ASP A 17 44.97 20.41 9.87
N VAL A 18 45.98 20.39 9.00
CA VAL A 18 45.96 21.06 7.68
C VAL A 18 44.88 20.47 6.80
N LEU A 19 44.84 19.13 6.68
CA LEU A 19 43.82 18.44 5.89
C LEU A 19 42.41 18.67 6.44
N ARG A 20 42.24 18.74 7.77
CA ARG A 20 40.97 19.07 8.41
C ARG A 20 40.49 20.45 7.95
N GLY A 21 41.33 21.48 8.08
CA GLY A 21 40.99 22.84 7.65
C GLY A 21 40.62 22.92 6.17
N TYR A 22 41.35 22.18 5.32
CA TYR A 22 41.07 22.13 3.89
C TYR A 22 39.74 21.43 3.58
N LEU A 23 39.49 20.25 4.15
CA LEU A 23 38.27 19.46 3.96
C LEU A 23 37.03 20.05 4.66
N GLU A 24 37.17 21.06 5.51
CA GLU A 24 36.03 21.82 6.07
C GLU A 24 35.37 22.77 5.06
N ILE A 25 36.07 23.08 3.97
CA ILE A 25 35.62 24.02 2.93
C ILE A 25 35.64 23.44 1.51
N SER A 26 36.30 22.29 1.30
CA SER A 26 36.35 21.58 0.02
C SER A 26 35.39 20.39 -0.01
N GLY A 27 34.84 20.07 -1.20
CA GLY A 27 34.01 18.89 -1.40
C GLY A 27 34.82 17.59 -1.50
N PRO A 28 34.25 16.53 -2.08
CA PRO A 28 34.98 15.30 -2.39
C PRO A 28 36.29 15.59 -3.14
N ARG A 29 37.40 15.00 -2.66
CA ARG A 29 38.74 15.15 -3.24
C ARG A 29 39.53 13.84 -3.14
N THR A 30 40.31 13.52 -4.15
CA THR A 30 41.24 12.38 -4.10
C THR A 30 42.45 12.69 -3.22
N ALA A 31 43.12 11.65 -2.72
CA ALA A 31 44.35 11.83 -1.93
C ALA A 31 45.47 12.52 -2.74
N THR A 32 45.52 12.28 -4.05
CA THR A 32 46.46 12.93 -4.98
C THR A 32 46.18 14.42 -5.11
N ALA A 33 44.92 14.82 -5.28
CA ALA A 33 44.53 16.23 -5.32
C ALA A 33 44.86 16.94 -4.00
N LEU A 34 44.61 16.30 -2.86
CA LEU A 34 44.95 16.87 -1.55
C LEU A 34 46.47 17.06 -1.36
N ALA A 35 47.29 16.13 -1.87
CA ALA A 35 48.74 16.26 -1.82
C ALA A 35 49.23 17.47 -2.63
N GLU A 36 48.69 17.66 -3.84
CA GLU A 36 49.00 18.80 -4.70
C GLU A 36 48.50 20.13 -4.12
N GLU A 37 47.23 20.18 -3.70
CA GLU A 37 46.56 21.40 -3.24
C GLU A 37 47.10 21.89 -1.87
N CYS A 38 47.47 20.97 -0.97
CA CYS A 38 48.05 21.31 0.34
C CYS A 38 49.59 21.37 0.35
N GLY A 39 50.26 20.99 -0.76
CA GLY A 39 51.73 20.94 -0.83
C GLY A 39 52.36 19.91 0.11
N LEU A 40 51.63 18.85 0.45
CA LEU A 40 52.06 17.79 1.36
C LEU A 40 52.53 16.55 0.59
N GLY A 41 53.52 15.83 1.13
CA GLY A 41 53.93 14.54 0.57
C GLY A 41 52.82 13.49 0.70
N ALA A 42 52.72 12.58 -0.28
CA ALA A 42 51.67 11.55 -0.33
C ALA A 42 51.58 10.71 0.96
N SER A 43 52.72 10.36 1.57
CA SER A 43 52.75 9.62 2.83
C SER A 43 52.16 10.41 4.00
N SER A 44 52.42 11.71 4.09
CA SER A 44 51.86 12.58 5.13
C SER A 44 50.35 12.76 4.96
N VAL A 45 49.88 12.83 3.70
CA VAL A 45 48.44 12.87 3.39
C VAL A 45 47.75 11.57 3.80
N ALA A 46 48.32 10.42 3.45
CA ALA A 46 47.76 9.11 3.82
C ALA A 46 47.65 8.94 5.35
N ILE A 47 48.69 9.31 6.10
CA ILE A 47 48.68 9.25 7.57
C ILE A 47 47.64 10.23 8.15
N GLY A 48 47.63 11.48 7.67
CA GLY A 48 46.67 12.49 8.14
C GLY A 48 45.21 12.09 7.87
N LEU A 49 44.91 11.52 6.69
CA LEU A 49 43.59 11.01 6.36
C LEU A 49 43.18 9.83 7.26
N ALA A 50 44.10 8.90 7.54
CA ALA A 50 43.83 7.79 8.46
C ALA A 50 43.50 8.29 9.88
N VAL A 51 44.23 9.30 10.38
CA VAL A 51 43.94 9.93 11.68
C VAL A 51 42.55 10.58 11.68
N LEU A 52 42.20 11.31 10.61
CA LEU A 52 40.89 11.96 10.49
C LEU A 52 39.74 10.96 10.31
N GLU A 53 39.99 9.83 9.66
CA GLU A 53 39.01 8.76 9.48
C GLU A 53 38.74 8.06 10.81
N GLN A 54 39.81 7.74 11.55
CA GLN A 54 39.72 7.14 12.88
C GLN A 54 38.99 8.06 13.87
N SER A 55 39.17 9.38 13.75
CA SER A 55 38.42 10.36 14.55
C SER A 55 36.98 10.58 14.05
N GLY A 56 36.56 9.93 12.97
CA GLY A 56 35.23 10.06 12.37
C GLY A 56 34.97 11.41 11.69
N PHE A 57 35.99 12.21 11.36
CA PHE A 57 35.81 13.51 10.71
C PHE A 57 35.57 13.38 9.20
N VAL A 58 36.31 12.48 8.54
CA VAL A 58 36.17 12.20 7.10
C VAL A 58 35.45 10.89 6.82
N LEU A 59 35.01 10.73 5.57
CA LEU A 59 34.52 9.48 4.99
C LEU A 59 35.18 9.27 3.63
N GLN A 60 35.59 8.04 3.37
CA GLN A 60 36.17 7.58 2.10
C GLN A 60 35.08 6.99 1.21
N GLY A 61 35.02 7.35 -0.08
CA GLY A 61 34.05 6.81 -1.02
C GLY A 61 34.20 7.34 -2.45
N PHE A 62 33.18 7.10 -3.28
CA PHE A 62 33.07 7.63 -4.65
C PHE A 62 31.81 8.51 -4.68
N PHE A 63 31.98 9.83 -4.71
CA PHE A 63 30.87 10.77 -4.52
C PHE A 63 30.58 11.63 -5.75
N THR A 64 31.57 11.88 -6.61
CA THR A 64 31.43 12.77 -7.77
C THR A 64 30.93 12.05 -9.02
N ASP A 65 31.44 10.85 -9.32
CA ASP A 65 31.01 10.03 -10.46
C ASP A 65 30.85 8.56 -10.05
N PRO A 66 29.61 8.03 -9.96
CA PRO A 66 29.36 6.65 -9.58
C PRO A 66 29.64 5.64 -10.70
N ASP A 67 29.80 6.09 -11.96
CA ASP A 67 30.05 5.21 -13.10
C ASP A 67 31.56 4.94 -13.32
N ASP A 68 32.44 5.64 -12.62
CA ASP A 68 33.87 5.44 -12.68
C ASP A 68 34.28 4.11 -11.99
N PRO A 69 35.17 3.30 -12.61
CA PRO A 69 35.56 2.03 -12.03
C PRO A 69 36.29 2.25 -10.69
N PRO A 70 35.96 1.47 -9.65
CA PRO A 70 36.56 1.64 -8.34
C PRO A 70 38.05 1.31 -8.41
N SER A 71 38.87 2.33 -8.19
CA SER A 71 40.33 2.21 -8.11
C SER A 71 40.83 2.98 -6.89
N PRO A 72 42.00 2.61 -6.33
CA PRO A 72 42.58 3.34 -5.20
C PRO A 72 42.85 4.82 -5.50
N GLU A 73 43.02 5.17 -6.77
CA GLU A 73 43.30 6.53 -7.24
C GLU A 73 42.03 7.37 -7.42
N THR A 74 40.88 6.72 -7.68
CA THR A 74 39.57 7.37 -7.81
C THR A 74 38.82 7.49 -6.48
N VAL A 75 39.39 6.96 -5.40
CA VAL A 75 38.86 7.14 -4.05
C VAL A 75 38.89 8.61 -3.62
N GLU A 76 37.73 9.11 -3.21
CA GLU A 76 37.55 10.45 -2.69
C GLU A 76 37.38 10.48 -1.17
N TRP A 77 37.85 11.56 -0.56
CA TRP A 77 37.74 11.87 0.85
C TRP A 77 36.94 13.15 1.03
N CYS A 78 36.00 13.14 1.97
CA CYS A 78 35.18 14.30 2.25
C CYS A 78 34.88 14.41 3.75
N SER A 79 34.77 15.63 4.27
CA SER A 79 34.27 15.86 5.63
C SER A 79 32.82 15.36 5.74
N ARG A 80 32.52 14.55 6.76
CA ARG A 80 31.16 14.04 7.01
C ARG A 80 30.14 15.17 7.13
N ARG A 81 30.53 16.28 7.77
CA ARG A 81 29.68 17.46 7.96
C ARG A 81 29.39 18.15 6.64
N LEU A 82 30.39 18.33 5.77
CA LEU A 82 30.17 18.93 4.45
C LEU A 82 29.37 18.01 3.53
N LEU A 83 29.68 16.71 3.49
CA LEU A 83 28.93 15.74 2.72
C LEU A 83 27.44 15.73 3.14
N ALA A 84 27.16 15.68 4.45
CA ALA A 84 25.79 15.78 4.96
C ALA A 84 25.09 17.08 4.55
N ARG A 85 25.80 18.22 4.57
CA ARG A 85 25.28 19.52 4.10
C ARG A 85 25.01 19.53 2.60
N MET A 86 25.90 18.95 1.78
CA MET A 86 25.73 18.85 0.32
C MET A 86 24.52 17.98 -0.02
N HIS A 87 24.36 16.83 0.64
CA HIS A 87 23.16 15.99 0.52
C HIS A 87 21.89 16.74 0.95
N ALA A 88 21.91 17.42 2.10
CA ALA A 88 20.77 18.21 2.57
C ALA A 88 20.40 19.36 1.59
N TYR A 89 21.41 20.02 0.99
CA TYR A 89 21.19 21.05 -0.02
C TYR A 89 20.62 20.47 -1.31
N SER A 90 21.19 19.38 -1.82
CA SER A 90 20.66 18.65 -2.98
C SER A 90 19.20 18.24 -2.78
N ARG A 91 18.87 17.70 -1.59
CA ARG A 91 17.49 17.36 -1.21
C ARG A 91 16.58 18.58 -1.15
N THR A 92 17.03 19.65 -0.51
CA THR A 92 16.24 20.89 -0.41
C THR A 92 15.97 21.49 -1.78
N ASN A 93 16.96 21.43 -2.67
CA ASN A 93 16.81 21.91 -4.04
C ASN A 93 15.83 21.04 -4.84
N ARG A 94 15.93 19.70 -4.73
CA ARG A 94 14.95 18.75 -5.29
C ARG A 94 13.53 19.01 -4.76
N ARG A 95 13.37 19.21 -3.44
CA ARG A 95 12.09 19.56 -2.80
C ARG A 95 11.50 20.88 -3.32
N ARG A 96 12.35 21.87 -3.64
CA ARG A 96 11.94 23.20 -4.15
C ARG A 96 11.66 23.22 -5.66
N ALA A 97 12.30 22.33 -6.43
CA ALA A 97 12.15 22.24 -7.88
C ALA A 97 10.79 21.64 -8.30
N VAL A 98 10.04 21.04 -7.38
CA VAL A 98 8.72 20.47 -7.67
C VAL A 98 7.66 21.57 -7.68
N GLU A 99 7.14 21.88 -8.87
CA GLU A 99 5.93 22.67 -9.01
C GLU A 99 4.70 21.80 -8.74
N ALA A 100 3.92 22.16 -7.72
CA ALA A 100 2.75 21.38 -7.30
C ALA A 100 1.66 21.38 -8.38
N VAL A 101 1.10 20.21 -8.66
CA VAL A 101 -0.07 20.04 -9.54
C VAL A 101 -1.37 20.33 -8.79
N THR A 102 -2.45 20.60 -9.52
CA THR A 102 -3.76 20.79 -8.91
C THR A 102 -4.34 19.45 -8.41
N ALA A 103 -5.29 19.47 -7.48
CA ALA A 103 -6.02 18.26 -7.06
C ALA A 103 -6.73 17.56 -8.24
N GLN A 104 -7.19 18.34 -9.23
CA GLN A 104 -7.76 17.83 -10.47
C GLN A 104 -6.74 17.03 -11.28
N ASP A 105 -5.54 17.58 -11.49
CA ASP A 105 -4.49 16.90 -12.24
C ASP A 105 -3.98 15.66 -11.49
N PHE A 106 -3.94 15.72 -10.16
CA PHE A 106 -3.65 14.54 -9.34
C PHE A 106 -4.71 13.44 -9.52
N MET A 107 -6.00 13.78 -9.55
CA MET A 107 -7.04 12.79 -9.86
C MET A 107 -6.91 12.22 -11.27
N ARG A 108 -6.62 13.05 -12.28
CA ARG A 108 -6.38 12.58 -13.65
C ARG A 108 -5.21 11.59 -13.70
N PHE A 109 -4.15 11.88 -12.97
CA PHE A 109 -3.04 10.94 -12.77
C PHE A 109 -3.51 9.65 -12.10
N LEU A 110 -4.24 9.71 -10.98
CA LEU A 110 -4.70 8.53 -10.24
C LEU A 110 -5.62 7.61 -11.07
N LEU A 111 -6.51 8.18 -11.87
CA LEU A 111 -7.39 7.42 -12.77
C LEU A 111 -6.58 6.56 -13.76
N HIS A 112 -5.45 7.08 -14.25
CA HIS A 112 -4.54 6.36 -15.13
C HIS A 112 -3.61 5.41 -14.35
N TRP A 113 -3.05 5.87 -13.23
CA TRP A 113 -2.14 5.15 -12.35
C TRP A 113 -2.74 3.86 -11.79
N GLN A 114 -4.03 3.90 -11.45
CA GLN A 114 -4.77 2.72 -11.00
C GLN A 114 -5.56 2.03 -12.12
N HIS A 115 -5.21 2.28 -13.38
CA HIS A 115 -5.71 1.54 -14.54
C HIS A 115 -7.22 1.63 -14.81
N VAL A 116 -7.91 2.65 -14.29
CA VAL A 116 -9.37 2.80 -14.45
C VAL A 116 -9.74 3.68 -15.65
N ALA A 117 -8.86 4.61 -16.02
CA ALA A 117 -9.02 5.40 -17.23
C ALA A 117 -8.98 4.51 -18.49
N PRO A 118 -9.66 4.93 -19.58
CA PRO A 118 -9.50 4.28 -20.87
C PRO A 118 -8.02 4.20 -21.27
N GLU A 119 -7.66 3.15 -22.02
CA GLU A 119 -6.29 2.91 -22.52
C GLU A 119 -5.23 2.54 -21.47
N SER A 120 -5.47 2.78 -20.17
CA SER A 120 -4.54 2.35 -19.09
C SER A 120 -4.87 0.97 -18.53
N GLN A 121 -6.02 0.39 -18.88
CA GLN A 121 -6.49 -0.91 -18.39
C GLN A 121 -5.53 -2.06 -18.76
N LEU A 122 -5.28 -2.95 -17.81
CA LEU A 122 -4.39 -4.09 -17.98
C LEU A 122 -5.12 -5.29 -18.60
N ARG A 123 -4.37 -6.35 -18.97
CA ARG A 123 -4.89 -7.55 -19.62
C ARG A 123 -4.41 -8.84 -18.97
N GLY A 124 -5.28 -9.84 -18.95
CA GLY A 124 -4.96 -11.21 -18.54
C GLY A 124 -4.57 -11.36 -17.07
N GLN A 125 -3.99 -12.52 -16.73
CA GLN A 125 -3.61 -12.87 -15.36
C GLN A 125 -2.45 -12.02 -14.83
N HIS A 126 -1.49 -11.63 -15.68
CA HIS A 126 -0.40 -10.75 -15.27
C HIS A 126 -0.94 -9.36 -14.88
N GLY A 127 -1.87 -8.80 -15.65
CA GLY A 127 -2.57 -7.57 -15.28
C GLY A 127 -3.32 -7.71 -13.96
N LEU A 128 -4.00 -8.85 -13.73
CA LEU A 128 -4.68 -9.10 -12.46
C LEU A 128 -3.72 -9.10 -11.26
N ARG A 129 -2.55 -9.72 -11.40
CA ARG A 129 -1.50 -9.67 -10.37
C ARG A 129 -1.10 -8.24 -10.04
N ALA A 130 -0.77 -7.43 -11.06
CA ALA A 130 -0.38 -6.03 -10.87
C ALA A 130 -1.49 -5.19 -10.21
N VAL A 131 -2.76 -5.41 -10.58
CA VAL A 131 -3.90 -4.73 -9.92
C VAL A 131 -4.01 -5.14 -8.45
N VAL A 132 -3.89 -6.43 -8.14
CA VAL A 132 -3.98 -6.91 -6.75
C VAL A 132 -2.77 -6.44 -5.94
N GLU A 133 -1.57 -6.45 -6.50
CA GLU A 133 -0.34 -5.93 -5.88
C GLU A 133 -0.49 -4.47 -5.50
N GLN A 134 -1.07 -3.66 -6.39
CA GLN A 134 -1.32 -2.25 -6.13
C GLN A 134 -2.42 -2.01 -5.08
N LEU A 135 -3.47 -2.85 -5.04
CA LEU A 135 -4.67 -2.64 -4.22
C LEU A 135 -4.70 -3.44 -2.92
N GLN A 136 -3.82 -4.41 -2.71
CA GLN A 136 -3.86 -5.28 -1.53
C GLN A 136 -3.74 -4.48 -0.25
N GLY A 137 -4.54 -4.84 0.76
CA GLY A 137 -4.69 -4.07 1.99
C GLY A 137 -5.82 -3.04 1.95
N TYR A 138 -6.35 -2.68 0.77
CA TYR A 138 -7.63 -1.97 0.69
C TYR A 138 -8.79 -2.94 0.89
N GLU A 139 -9.76 -2.56 1.72
CA GLU A 139 -10.97 -3.37 1.94
C GLU A 139 -12.18 -2.75 1.26
N ALA A 140 -12.81 -3.53 0.38
CA ALA A 140 -14.03 -3.15 -0.31
C ALA A 140 -15.12 -4.20 -0.10
N ALA A 141 -16.37 -3.81 -0.38
CA ALA A 141 -17.49 -4.74 -0.35
C ALA A 141 -17.21 -5.96 -1.25
N VAL A 142 -17.39 -7.17 -0.73
CA VAL A 142 -17.18 -8.41 -1.51
C VAL A 142 -17.88 -8.40 -2.87
N ALA A 143 -19.10 -7.84 -2.92
CA ALA A 143 -19.88 -7.82 -4.15
C ALA A 143 -19.47 -6.72 -5.15
N THR A 144 -18.44 -5.91 -4.86
CA THR A 144 -17.86 -4.90 -5.78
C THR A 144 -16.53 -5.33 -6.39
N TRP A 145 -15.76 -6.21 -5.73
CA TRP A 145 -14.43 -6.62 -6.20
C TRP A 145 -14.39 -7.05 -7.66
N GLU A 146 -15.10 -8.11 -8.03
CA GLU A 146 -15.10 -8.55 -9.43
C GLU A 146 -15.85 -7.61 -10.40
N PRO A 147 -17.11 -7.22 -10.14
CA PRO A 147 -17.90 -6.50 -11.14
C PRO A 147 -17.50 -5.03 -11.31
N GLU A 148 -16.97 -4.39 -10.26
CA GLU A 148 -16.77 -2.93 -10.23
C GLU A 148 -15.27 -2.55 -10.16
N ILE A 149 -14.48 -3.24 -9.34
CA ILE A 149 -13.07 -2.86 -9.10
C ILE A 149 -12.14 -3.51 -10.13
N LEU A 150 -12.20 -4.84 -10.28
CA LEU A 150 -11.33 -5.59 -11.18
C LEU A 150 -11.70 -5.35 -12.65
N ARG A 151 -12.99 -5.39 -13.00
CA ARG A 151 -13.45 -5.12 -14.38
C ARG A 151 -13.19 -3.69 -14.84
N ALA A 152 -13.15 -2.72 -13.93
CA ALA A 152 -12.76 -1.36 -14.29
C ALA A 152 -11.27 -1.26 -14.67
N ARG A 153 -10.42 -2.15 -14.16
CA ARG A 153 -8.96 -2.14 -14.34
C ARG A 153 -8.43 -3.13 -15.36
N LEU A 154 -9.26 -4.10 -15.77
CA LEU A 154 -8.86 -5.21 -16.61
C LEU A 154 -9.79 -5.35 -17.82
N VAL A 155 -9.19 -5.29 -19.01
CA VAL A 155 -9.89 -5.62 -20.25
C VAL A 155 -10.21 -7.12 -20.26
N ASP A 156 -11.47 -7.43 -20.61
CA ASP A 156 -11.98 -8.80 -20.72
C ASP A 156 -11.77 -9.67 -19.47
N TYR A 157 -11.90 -9.09 -18.27
CA TYR A 157 -11.77 -9.85 -17.02
C TYR A 157 -12.71 -11.06 -16.94
N GLN A 158 -12.13 -12.22 -16.65
CA GLN A 158 -12.85 -13.46 -16.41
C GLN A 158 -12.65 -13.93 -14.96
N PRO A 159 -13.72 -14.34 -14.24
CA PRO A 159 -13.60 -14.88 -12.87
C PRO A 159 -12.60 -16.04 -12.73
N ALA A 160 -12.41 -16.82 -13.81
CA ALA A 160 -11.45 -17.91 -13.87
C ALA A 160 -9.99 -17.47 -13.64
N PHE A 161 -9.65 -16.21 -13.92
CA PHE A 161 -8.31 -15.70 -13.65
C PHE A 161 -8.04 -15.63 -12.15
N LEU A 162 -8.97 -15.04 -11.39
CA LEU A 162 -8.86 -14.94 -9.94
C LEU A 162 -8.94 -16.32 -9.28
N ASP A 163 -9.89 -17.15 -9.72
CA ASP A 163 -10.06 -18.50 -9.17
C ASP A 163 -8.80 -19.35 -9.37
N ARG A 164 -8.11 -19.23 -10.52
CA ARG A 164 -6.83 -19.91 -10.77
C ARG A 164 -5.73 -19.41 -9.84
N LEU A 165 -5.54 -18.10 -9.73
CA LEU A 165 -4.49 -17.53 -8.84
C LEU A 165 -4.72 -17.88 -7.36
N CYS A 166 -5.98 -17.97 -6.92
CA CYS A 166 -6.28 -18.46 -5.57
C CYS A 166 -5.96 -19.95 -5.43
N HIS A 167 -6.33 -20.77 -6.42
CA HIS A 167 -6.07 -22.21 -6.42
C HIS A 167 -4.58 -22.55 -6.46
N ASP A 168 -3.80 -21.79 -7.21
CA ASP A 168 -2.34 -21.90 -7.29
C ASP A 168 -1.65 -21.43 -5.99
N GLY A 169 -2.42 -20.84 -5.06
CA GLY A 169 -1.95 -20.38 -3.76
C GLY A 169 -1.25 -19.02 -3.79
N GLU A 170 -1.19 -18.36 -4.94
CA GLU A 170 -0.57 -17.03 -5.09
C GLU A 170 -1.40 -15.95 -4.37
N LEU A 171 -2.72 -15.95 -4.60
CA LEU A 171 -3.63 -14.96 -4.03
C LEU A 171 -4.53 -15.57 -2.94
N THR A 172 -4.95 -14.72 -2.02
CA THR A 172 -5.95 -15.02 -1.00
C THR A 172 -6.95 -13.89 -0.88
N TRP A 173 -8.05 -14.15 -0.19
CA TRP A 173 -9.06 -13.15 0.13
C TRP A 173 -9.49 -13.32 1.59
N LEU A 174 -9.70 -12.22 2.28
CA LEU A 174 -10.13 -12.24 3.68
C LEU A 174 -10.57 -10.83 4.10
N ARG A 175 -11.10 -10.72 5.32
CA ARG A 175 -11.21 -9.45 6.02
C ARG A 175 -9.97 -9.26 6.91
N LEU A 176 -9.27 -8.16 6.71
CA LEU A 176 -8.13 -7.71 7.51
C LEU A 176 -8.60 -6.98 8.77
N SER A 177 -9.50 -6.02 8.61
CA SER A 177 -9.91 -5.15 9.72
C SER A 177 -10.67 -5.93 10.79
N PRO A 178 -10.40 -5.64 12.07
CA PRO A 178 -11.14 -6.27 13.13
C PRO A 178 -12.62 -5.90 13.08
N TRP A 179 -13.46 -6.85 13.45
CA TRP A 179 -14.88 -6.59 13.63
C TRP A 179 -15.08 -5.71 14.87
N GLN A 180 -15.82 -4.60 14.75
CA GLN A 180 -16.19 -3.77 15.91
C GLN A 180 -17.19 -4.50 16.83
N ALA A 181 -16.70 -5.01 17.96
CA ALA A 181 -17.51 -5.67 18.98
C ALA A 181 -18.65 -4.74 19.47
N GLY A 182 -19.88 -5.23 19.46
CA GLY A 182 -21.08 -4.46 19.86
C GLY A 182 -22.25 -4.55 18.88
N SER A 183 -22.04 -5.01 17.64
CA SER A 183 -23.14 -5.45 16.80
C SER A 183 -23.51 -6.90 17.16
N ASP A 184 -24.39 -7.06 18.16
CA ASP A 184 -24.91 -8.36 18.63
C ASP A 184 -25.84 -9.06 17.60
N ARG A 185 -25.63 -8.77 16.31
CA ARG A 185 -26.42 -9.29 15.20
C ARG A 185 -25.62 -10.42 14.57
N ARG A 186 -26.18 -11.63 14.59
CA ARG A 186 -25.78 -12.71 13.68
C ARG A 186 -25.53 -12.11 12.29
N SER A 187 -24.33 -12.26 11.75
CA SER A 187 -24.01 -11.68 10.44
C SER A 187 -24.76 -12.47 9.36
N SER A 188 -25.91 -11.96 8.95
CA SER A 188 -26.54 -12.46 7.73
C SER A 188 -25.64 -12.16 6.53
N PRO A 189 -25.51 -13.09 5.55
CA PRO A 189 -24.78 -12.84 4.31
C PRO A 189 -25.07 -11.49 3.66
N SER A 190 -24.07 -10.61 3.66
CA SER A 190 -24.17 -9.21 3.23
C SER A 190 -23.26 -8.91 2.04
N LYS A 191 -23.85 -8.42 0.94
CA LYS A 191 -23.06 -7.96 -0.21
C LYS A 191 -22.06 -6.85 0.12
N ALA A 192 -22.25 -6.19 1.26
CA ALA A 192 -21.42 -5.09 1.75
C ALA A 192 -20.30 -5.52 2.72
N THR A 193 -20.14 -6.82 3.03
CA THR A 193 -19.05 -7.24 3.91
C THR A 193 -17.71 -6.86 3.29
N PRO A 194 -16.87 -6.07 3.99
CA PRO A 194 -15.57 -5.67 3.51
C PRO A 194 -14.62 -6.87 3.49
N ILE A 195 -13.92 -7.04 2.37
CA ILE A 195 -12.81 -7.98 2.22
C ILE A 195 -11.70 -7.30 1.39
N THR A 196 -10.51 -7.86 1.45
CA THR A 196 -9.39 -7.54 0.56
C THR A 196 -9.04 -8.74 -0.32
N LEU A 197 -8.37 -8.47 -1.43
CA LEU A 197 -7.58 -9.44 -2.19
C LEU A 197 -6.11 -9.15 -1.91
N ALA A 198 -5.31 -10.17 -1.62
CA ALA A 198 -3.90 -9.98 -1.28
C ALA A 198 -3.05 -11.16 -1.79
N PHE A 199 -1.76 -10.92 -1.97
CA PHE A 199 -0.80 -12.00 -2.13
C PHE A 199 -0.67 -12.76 -0.82
N ARG A 200 -0.60 -14.09 -0.91
CA ARG A 200 -0.44 -14.93 0.28
C ARG A 200 0.89 -14.67 0.99
N SER A 201 1.94 -14.32 0.24
CA SER A 201 3.25 -13.93 0.77
C SER A 201 3.22 -12.64 1.60
N ASP A 202 2.29 -11.73 1.27
CA ASP A 202 2.15 -10.42 1.91
C ASP A 202 1.17 -10.43 3.09
N LEU A 203 0.42 -11.53 3.23
CA LEU A 203 -0.58 -11.67 4.29
C LEU A 203 -0.03 -11.43 5.71
N PRO A 204 1.18 -11.91 6.10
CA PRO A 204 1.68 -11.70 7.46
C PRO A 204 1.78 -10.22 7.84
N TRP A 205 2.44 -9.40 7.01
CA TRP A 205 2.60 -7.97 7.31
C TRP A 205 1.30 -7.20 7.11
N LEU A 206 0.41 -7.61 6.19
CA LEU A 206 -0.91 -7.00 6.01
C LEU A 206 -1.79 -7.19 7.26
N LEU A 207 -1.76 -8.40 7.86
CA LEU A 207 -2.47 -8.68 9.11
C LEU A 207 -1.90 -7.86 10.27
N GLN A 208 -0.57 -7.78 10.39
CA GLN A 208 0.10 -6.92 11.37
C GLN A 208 -0.29 -5.45 11.20
N ALA A 209 -0.28 -4.92 9.97
CA ALA A 209 -0.59 -3.53 9.69
C ALA A 209 -2.06 -3.17 9.96
N ALA A 210 -2.99 -4.10 9.72
CA ALA A 210 -4.42 -3.88 9.90
C ALA A 210 -4.90 -4.11 11.34
N ARG A 211 -4.28 -5.03 12.07
CA ARG A 211 -4.69 -5.42 13.41
C ARG A 211 -3.82 -4.79 14.50
N LEU A 212 -2.53 -4.56 14.24
CA LEU A 212 -1.54 -4.19 15.26
C LEU A 212 -1.71 -5.08 16.51
N ASP A 213 -1.98 -4.48 17.67
CA ASP A 213 -2.15 -5.16 18.95
C ASP A 213 -3.61 -5.62 19.19
N HIS A 214 -4.47 -5.58 18.18
CA HIS A 214 -5.87 -5.95 18.29
C HIS A 214 -6.09 -7.43 17.95
N GLU A 215 -6.40 -8.22 18.97
CA GLU A 215 -6.82 -9.61 18.80
C GLU A 215 -8.28 -9.70 18.36
N ILE A 216 -8.56 -10.63 17.44
CA ILE A 216 -9.94 -10.91 17.01
C ILE A 216 -10.53 -11.95 17.97
N GLU A 217 -11.51 -11.52 18.76
CA GLU A 217 -12.22 -12.43 19.66
C GLU A 217 -13.07 -13.43 18.87
N ALA A 218 -12.68 -14.71 18.95
CA ALA A 218 -13.45 -15.79 18.37
C ALA A 218 -14.75 -16.02 19.16
N PRO A 219 -15.87 -16.30 18.47
CA PRO A 219 -17.11 -16.65 19.16
C PRO A 219 -16.91 -17.95 19.95
N THR A 220 -17.42 -17.98 21.18
CA THR A 220 -17.31 -19.14 22.08
C THR A 220 -18.50 -20.09 22.01
N VAL A 221 -19.61 -19.65 21.38
CA VAL A 221 -20.86 -20.42 21.27
C VAL A 221 -21.47 -20.31 19.87
N GLY A 222 -22.22 -21.35 19.48
CA GLY A 222 -22.98 -21.39 18.24
C GLY A 222 -22.21 -21.98 17.06
N ALA A 223 -22.86 -22.00 15.88
CA ALA A 223 -22.34 -22.67 14.69
C ALA A 223 -20.98 -22.11 14.23
N THR A 224 -20.72 -20.80 14.36
CA THR A 224 -19.42 -20.21 14.03
C THR A 224 -18.32 -20.75 14.93
N ALA A 225 -18.58 -20.87 16.25
CA ALA A 225 -17.62 -21.40 17.22
C ALA A 225 -17.25 -22.86 16.91
N GLU A 226 -18.26 -23.69 16.64
CA GLU A 226 -18.08 -25.10 16.28
C GLU A 226 -17.30 -25.28 14.97
N ILE A 227 -17.50 -24.40 13.98
CA ILE A 227 -16.74 -24.41 12.74
C ILE A 227 -15.28 -24.00 12.99
N VAL A 228 -15.05 -22.94 13.79
CA VAL A 228 -13.69 -22.51 14.15
C VAL A 228 -12.94 -23.63 14.89
N GLU A 229 -13.61 -24.30 15.84
CA GLU A 229 -13.06 -25.45 16.56
C GLU A 229 -12.74 -26.60 15.60
N ALA A 230 -13.68 -26.96 14.71
CA ALA A 230 -13.48 -28.03 13.73
C ALA A 230 -12.29 -27.75 12.80
N LEU A 231 -12.15 -26.51 12.32
CA LEU A 231 -11.05 -26.09 11.45
C LEU A 231 -9.71 -26.04 12.21
N GLY A 232 -9.71 -25.63 13.48
CA GLY A 232 -8.52 -25.65 14.34
C GLY A 232 -8.03 -27.08 14.60
N ALA A 233 -8.94 -28.02 14.84
CA ALA A 233 -8.60 -29.40 15.13
C ALA A 233 -8.25 -30.24 13.88
N LYS A 234 -8.89 -29.98 12.74
CA LYS A 234 -8.82 -30.84 11.53
C LYS A 234 -8.19 -30.14 10.32
N GLY A 235 -7.79 -28.88 10.44
CA GLY A 235 -7.26 -28.08 9.34
C GLY A 235 -8.35 -27.64 8.36
N ALA A 236 -7.94 -27.34 7.12
CA ALA A 236 -8.85 -26.81 6.10
C ALA A 236 -9.86 -27.87 5.60
N ARG A 237 -11.16 -27.52 5.54
CA ARG A 237 -12.26 -28.47 5.26
C ARG A 237 -13.21 -27.95 4.18
N PHE A 238 -13.77 -28.85 3.38
CA PHE A 238 -14.88 -28.51 2.48
C PHE A 238 -16.17 -28.32 3.28
N LEU A 239 -17.13 -27.58 2.71
CA LEU A 239 -18.44 -27.34 3.35
C LEU A 239 -19.17 -28.65 3.73
N ALA A 240 -19.09 -29.68 2.89
CA ALA A 240 -19.71 -30.99 3.17
C ALA A 240 -19.04 -31.73 4.34
N GLU A 241 -17.73 -31.55 4.51
CA GLU A 241 -16.99 -32.11 5.63
C GLU A 241 -17.35 -31.39 6.92
N LEU A 242 -17.44 -30.06 6.90
CA LEU A 242 -17.92 -29.26 8.03
C LEU A 242 -19.33 -29.67 8.47
N ALA A 243 -20.21 -30.00 7.52
CA ALA A 243 -21.54 -30.52 7.83
C ALA A 243 -21.51 -31.88 8.54
N THR A 244 -20.59 -32.74 8.15
CA THR A 244 -20.39 -34.04 8.79
C THR A 244 -19.75 -33.88 10.17
N ASP A 245 -18.78 -32.97 10.29
CA ASP A 245 -18.01 -32.74 11.52
C ASP A 245 -18.86 -32.06 12.61
N THR A 246 -19.76 -31.15 12.24
CA THR A 246 -20.59 -30.38 13.19
C THR A 246 -22.01 -30.93 13.36
N GLY A 247 -22.48 -31.78 12.43
CA GLY A 247 -23.87 -32.24 12.41
C GLY A 247 -24.91 -31.14 12.11
N ARG A 248 -24.46 -29.96 11.67
CA ARG A 248 -25.31 -28.79 11.40
C ARG A 248 -25.98 -28.89 10.03
N LEU A 249 -27.11 -28.20 9.87
CA LEU A 249 -27.73 -28.00 8.57
C LEU A 249 -26.85 -27.14 7.68
N ARG A 250 -26.94 -27.36 6.36
CA ARG A 250 -26.17 -26.59 5.36
C ARG A 250 -26.37 -25.08 5.47
N SER A 251 -27.61 -24.63 5.69
CA SER A 251 -27.92 -23.20 5.87
C SER A 251 -27.19 -22.60 7.06
N ASP A 252 -27.14 -23.34 8.17
CA ASP A 252 -26.51 -22.87 9.42
C ASP A 252 -24.99 -22.77 9.23
N ILE A 253 -24.40 -23.68 8.45
CA ILE A 253 -22.98 -23.64 8.09
C ILE A 253 -22.71 -22.48 7.15
N GLU A 254 -23.54 -22.25 6.14
CA GLU A 254 -23.38 -21.11 5.23
C GLU A 254 -23.47 -19.76 5.97
N GLU A 255 -24.38 -19.63 6.93
CA GLU A 255 -24.47 -18.45 7.81
C GLU A 255 -23.27 -18.31 8.75
N ALA A 256 -22.80 -19.42 9.34
CA ALA A 256 -21.67 -19.42 10.25
C ALA A 256 -20.33 -19.15 9.54
N LEU A 257 -20.13 -19.71 8.34
CA LEU A 257 -19.00 -19.38 7.48
C LEU A 257 -18.99 -17.89 7.13
N TRP A 258 -20.17 -17.34 6.82
CA TRP A 258 -20.30 -15.92 6.56
C TRP A 258 -19.96 -15.06 7.79
N ASP A 259 -20.46 -15.44 8.96
CA ASP A 259 -20.16 -14.77 10.22
C ASP A 259 -18.66 -14.80 10.51
N GLY A 260 -18.00 -15.94 10.31
CA GLY A 260 -16.55 -16.07 10.46
C GLY A 260 -15.75 -15.22 9.45
N VAL A 261 -16.17 -15.15 8.19
CA VAL A 261 -15.58 -14.23 7.19
C VAL A 261 -15.75 -12.78 7.62
N ALA A 262 -16.97 -12.41 8.01
CA ALA A 262 -17.25 -11.06 8.44
C ALA A 262 -16.46 -10.69 9.71
N ARG A 263 -16.07 -11.68 10.54
CA ARG A 263 -15.17 -11.48 11.70
C ARG A 263 -13.69 -11.44 11.33
N GLY A 264 -13.31 -11.77 10.10
CA GLY A 264 -11.90 -11.91 9.71
C GLY A 264 -11.22 -13.17 10.26
N LEU A 265 -12.03 -14.17 10.68
CA LEU A 265 -11.55 -15.45 11.22
C LEU A 265 -11.41 -16.52 10.14
N LEU A 266 -12.18 -16.43 9.06
CA LEU A 266 -12.26 -17.47 8.03
C LEU A 266 -11.90 -16.93 6.64
N THR A 267 -11.25 -17.79 5.87
CA THR A 267 -10.96 -17.63 4.44
C THR A 267 -11.23 -18.95 3.70
N ALA A 268 -11.10 -18.97 2.37
CA ALA A 268 -11.15 -20.19 1.59
C ALA A 268 -10.16 -20.17 0.42
N ASP A 269 -9.76 -21.36 -0.04
CA ASP A 269 -8.79 -21.56 -1.14
C ASP A 269 -9.17 -20.88 -2.47
N GLY A 270 -10.44 -20.50 -2.66
CA GLY A 270 -10.89 -19.88 -3.91
C GLY A 270 -11.94 -18.81 -3.66
N PHE A 271 -11.93 -17.77 -4.51
CA PHE A 271 -12.95 -16.72 -4.48
C PHE A 271 -14.35 -17.26 -4.83
N ALA A 272 -14.42 -18.39 -5.54
CA ALA A 272 -15.67 -19.12 -5.81
C ALA A 272 -16.47 -19.45 -4.55
N ALA A 273 -15.82 -19.71 -3.41
CA ALA A 273 -16.49 -20.04 -2.15
C ALA A 273 -17.33 -18.85 -1.64
N ILE A 274 -16.75 -17.65 -1.58
CA ILE A 274 -17.49 -16.46 -1.16
C ILE A 274 -18.46 -15.96 -2.23
N ARG A 275 -18.10 -16.11 -3.51
CA ARG A 275 -19.01 -15.84 -4.64
C ARG A 275 -20.30 -16.66 -4.52
N PHE A 276 -20.18 -17.92 -4.13
CA PHE A 276 -21.32 -18.80 -3.86
C PHE A 276 -22.18 -18.27 -2.69
N LEU A 277 -21.57 -17.94 -1.54
CA LEU A 277 -22.32 -17.41 -0.38
C LEU A 277 -23.06 -16.10 -0.69
N VAL A 278 -22.45 -15.21 -1.47
CA VAL A 278 -23.07 -13.95 -1.91
C VAL A 278 -24.19 -14.17 -2.92
N GLY A 279 -24.00 -15.12 -3.85
CA GLY A 279 -24.92 -15.41 -4.94
C GLY A 279 -26.17 -16.21 -4.53
N ASN A 280 -26.09 -17.03 -3.48
CA ASN A 280 -27.11 -18.03 -3.15
C ASN A 280 -28.40 -17.49 -2.49
N ARG A 281 -28.64 -16.17 -2.47
CA ARG A 281 -29.83 -15.57 -1.82
C ARG A 281 -31.11 -15.44 -2.67
N ARG A 282 -31.24 -16.15 -3.80
CA ARG A 282 -32.55 -16.36 -4.45
C ARG A 282 -32.68 -17.76 -5.07
N PRO A 283 -33.52 -18.65 -4.54
CA PRO A 283 -34.29 -19.54 -5.39
C PRO A 283 -35.41 -18.69 -6.02
N GLY A 284 -35.16 -18.13 -7.21
CA GLY A 284 -36.29 -17.88 -8.10
C GLY A 284 -36.98 -19.23 -8.39
N PRO A 285 -38.30 -19.28 -8.59
CA PRO A 285 -38.99 -20.53 -8.91
C PRO A 285 -38.38 -21.09 -10.20
N ARG A 286 -37.50 -22.09 -10.07
CA ARG A 286 -36.96 -22.80 -11.22
C ARG A 286 -38.15 -23.56 -11.83
N PRO A 287 -38.44 -23.39 -13.14
CA PRO A 287 -39.45 -24.21 -13.78
C PRO A 287 -39.03 -25.67 -13.63
N VAL A 288 -39.90 -26.46 -13.03
CA VAL A 288 -39.74 -27.90 -12.84
C VAL A 288 -39.73 -28.53 -14.23
N ARG A 289 -38.55 -28.64 -14.85
CA ARG A 289 -38.39 -29.41 -16.09
C ARG A 289 -37.55 -30.65 -15.83
N SER A 290 -38.28 -31.76 -15.90
CA SER A 290 -37.84 -33.08 -16.33
C SER A 290 -36.92 -33.87 -15.39
N VAL A 291 -37.54 -34.86 -14.75
CA VAL A 291 -36.89 -36.01 -14.12
C VAL A 291 -36.20 -36.85 -15.20
N SER A 292 -34.94 -36.54 -15.51
CA SER A 292 -34.02 -37.51 -16.12
C SER A 292 -32.97 -37.91 -15.09
N ARG A 293 -33.19 -39.08 -14.46
CA ARG A 293 -32.17 -39.78 -13.68
C ARG A 293 -31.02 -40.13 -14.63
N ARG A 294 -29.78 -40.01 -14.14
CA ARG A 294 -28.49 -40.52 -14.71
C ARG A 294 -27.50 -39.50 -15.31
N ARG A 295 -27.40 -38.28 -14.77
CA ARG A 295 -26.12 -37.53 -14.74
C ARG A 295 -25.88 -36.90 -13.37
N ARG A 296 -25.73 -37.73 -12.33
CA ARG A 296 -25.38 -37.30 -10.95
C ARG A 296 -23.91 -36.91 -10.78
N GLY A 297 -23.10 -36.92 -11.85
CA GLY A 297 -21.67 -36.65 -11.77
C GLY A 297 -21.22 -35.22 -12.11
N ALA A 298 -21.96 -34.47 -12.94
CA ALA A 298 -21.38 -33.26 -13.59
C ALA A 298 -22.04 -31.92 -13.21
N ALA A 299 -23.23 -31.92 -12.58
CA ALA A 299 -23.97 -30.69 -12.30
C ALA A 299 -23.88 -30.21 -10.83
N GLY A 300 -23.13 -30.92 -9.97
CA GLY A 300 -23.06 -30.65 -8.53
C GLY A 300 -21.69 -30.20 -8.01
N GLN A 301 -20.65 -30.16 -8.86
CA GLN A 301 -19.25 -30.01 -8.41
C GLN A 301 -18.73 -28.55 -8.39
N THR A 302 -19.56 -27.55 -8.69
CA THR A 302 -19.13 -26.13 -8.74
C THR A 302 -19.82 -25.22 -7.71
N ALA A 303 -20.74 -25.75 -6.90
CA ALA A 303 -21.46 -24.97 -5.90
C ALA A 303 -20.64 -24.84 -4.61
N GLY A 304 -19.78 -23.82 -4.52
CA GLY A 304 -18.95 -23.54 -3.34
C GLY A 304 -17.62 -24.30 -3.34
N ALA A 305 -16.89 -24.25 -4.46
CA ALA A 305 -15.59 -24.89 -4.59
C ALA A 305 -14.53 -24.19 -3.71
N GLY A 306 -13.85 -24.98 -2.87
CA GLY A 306 -12.75 -24.53 -2.02
C GLY A 306 -12.84 -25.13 -0.62
N ARG A 307 -11.68 -25.37 0.00
CA ARG A 307 -11.61 -25.68 1.43
C ARG A 307 -11.64 -24.36 2.20
N TRP A 308 -12.41 -24.34 3.28
CA TRP A 308 -12.42 -23.27 4.25
C TRP A 308 -11.31 -23.47 5.25
N ALA A 309 -10.66 -22.39 5.66
CA ALA A 309 -9.56 -22.41 6.59
C ALA A 309 -9.67 -21.24 7.58
N LEU A 310 -9.01 -21.39 8.73
CA LEU A 310 -8.78 -20.28 9.64
C LEU A 310 -7.82 -19.29 8.99
N VAL A 311 -8.10 -18.00 9.16
CA VAL A 311 -7.11 -16.95 8.99
C VAL A 311 -6.14 -17.08 10.16
N GLY A 312 -4.84 -17.14 9.88
CA GLY A 312 -3.83 -17.17 10.93
C GLY A 312 -3.90 -15.93 11.83
N ASP A 313 -3.42 -16.07 13.05
CA ASP A 313 -3.26 -14.92 13.94
C ASP A 313 -2.25 -13.93 13.35
N ALA A 314 -2.45 -12.64 13.63
CA ALA A 314 -1.41 -11.68 13.33
C ALA A 314 -0.25 -11.96 14.28
N GLU A 315 0.93 -12.27 13.72
CA GLU A 315 2.14 -12.38 14.52
C GLU A 315 2.42 -11.06 15.23
N ALA A 316 3.03 -11.12 16.42
CA ALA A 316 3.42 -9.91 17.14
C ALA A 316 4.32 -9.04 16.26
N VAL A 317 4.14 -7.72 16.36
CA VAL A 317 4.97 -6.78 15.60
C VAL A 317 6.32 -6.62 16.32
N ASP A 318 7.29 -7.45 15.92
CA ASP A 318 8.64 -7.40 16.49
C ASP A 318 9.38 -6.11 16.08
N ASP A 319 9.18 -5.67 14.84
CA ASP A 319 9.81 -4.48 14.27
C ASP A 319 8.76 -3.55 13.64
N ARG A 320 8.32 -2.56 14.43
CA ARG A 320 7.39 -1.52 13.96
C ARG A 320 7.97 -0.65 12.85
N GLU A 321 9.30 -0.49 12.85
CA GLU A 321 10.00 0.35 11.90
C GLU A 321 10.02 -0.32 10.52
N ALA A 322 10.27 -1.63 10.45
CA ALA A 322 10.16 -2.43 9.24
C ALA A 322 8.71 -2.53 8.73
N LEU A 323 7.75 -2.77 9.63
CA LEU A 323 6.33 -2.78 9.26
C LEU A 323 5.91 -1.45 8.61
N ALA A 324 6.33 -0.33 9.18
CA ALA A 324 6.05 0.99 8.63
C ALA A 324 6.68 1.20 7.24
N GLU A 325 7.84 0.60 6.94
CA GLU A 325 8.43 0.65 5.60
C GLU A 325 7.59 -0.10 4.57
N VAL A 326 7.21 -1.35 4.87
CA VAL A 326 6.42 -2.16 3.92
C VAL A 326 5.05 -1.51 3.67
N VAL A 327 4.42 -0.97 4.73
CA VAL A 327 3.15 -0.23 4.58
C VAL A 327 3.32 1.07 3.79
N ALA A 328 4.40 1.82 4.02
CA ALA A 328 4.70 3.02 3.25
C ALA A 328 4.92 2.70 1.76
N ASP A 329 5.62 1.60 1.46
CA ASP A 329 5.83 1.11 0.10
C ASP A 329 4.51 0.74 -0.58
N GLN A 330 3.65 -0.04 0.08
CA GLN A 330 2.33 -0.37 -0.45
C GLN A 330 1.49 0.88 -0.76
N LEU A 331 1.53 1.89 0.10
CA LEU A 331 0.82 3.17 -0.12
C LEU A 331 1.40 3.95 -1.30
N LEU A 332 2.73 3.96 -1.47
CA LEU A 332 3.40 4.58 -2.60
C LEU A 332 3.03 3.91 -3.91
N GLN A 333 3.03 2.57 -3.96
CA GLN A 333 2.61 1.82 -5.14
C GLN A 333 1.14 2.12 -5.50
N ARG A 334 0.26 2.22 -4.50
CA ARG A 334 -1.17 2.47 -4.71
C ARG A 334 -1.48 3.88 -5.19
N TRP A 335 -0.84 4.89 -4.59
CA TRP A 335 -1.20 6.29 -4.79
C TRP A 335 -0.21 7.08 -5.64
N GLY A 336 1.01 6.58 -5.83
CA GLY A 336 2.13 7.28 -6.44
C GLY A 336 2.68 8.41 -5.57
N VAL A 337 1.81 9.22 -4.97
CA VAL A 337 2.12 10.29 -4.01
C VAL A 337 1.36 10.07 -2.71
N VAL A 338 2.11 10.02 -1.61
CA VAL A 338 1.59 9.80 -0.25
C VAL A 338 1.72 11.06 0.59
N PHE A 339 0.63 11.42 1.26
CA PHE A 339 0.55 12.49 2.25
C PHE A 339 -0.53 12.18 3.28
N ARG A 340 -0.53 12.93 4.38
CA ARG A 340 -1.31 12.62 5.59
C ARG A 340 -2.78 12.37 5.32
N ASP A 341 -3.46 13.27 4.61
CA ASP A 341 -4.90 13.20 4.37
C ASP A 341 -5.30 11.91 3.60
N LEU A 342 -4.46 11.48 2.66
CA LEU A 342 -4.66 10.25 1.90
C LEU A 342 -4.37 9.00 2.73
N ALA A 343 -3.30 9.00 3.53
CA ALA A 343 -2.99 7.89 4.43
C ALA A 343 -4.06 7.71 5.53
N VAL A 344 -4.65 8.80 6.03
CA VAL A 344 -5.76 8.73 6.98
C VAL A 344 -7.03 8.19 6.32
N HIS A 345 -7.26 8.48 5.04
CA HIS A 345 -8.40 7.97 4.30
C HIS A 345 -8.39 6.43 4.18
N GLU A 346 -7.22 5.83 4.06
CA GLU A 346 -7.02 4.37 3.98
C GLU A 346 -7.45 3.62 5.25
N GLY A 347 -7.51 4.31 6.40
CA GLY A 347 -7.96 3.69 7.65
C GLY A 347 -7.01 2.62 8.20
N LEU A 348 -5.74 2.65 7.82
CA LEU A 348 -4.70 1.77 8.36
C LEU A 348 -4.49 2.04 9.85
N ALA A 349 -4.20 0.98 10.62
CA ALA A 349 -3.95 1.11 12.05
C ALA A 349 -2.56 1.72 12.34
N VAL A 350 -1.60 1.57 11.41
CA VAL A 350 -0.25 2.14 11.54
C VAL A 350 -0.30 3.68 11.59
N PRO A 351 0.23 4.32 12.66
CA PRO A 351 0.18 5.77 12.80
C PRO A 351 0.94 6.51 11.69
N TRP A 352 0.37 7.62 11.20
CA TRP A 352 1.01 8.48 10.18
C TRP A 352 2.45 8.88 10.55
N ARG A 353 2.75 9.09 11.83
CA ARG A 353 4.10 9.43 12.28
C ARG A 353 5.10 8.35 11.88
N GLU A 354 4.78 7.08 12.11
CA GLU A 354 5.66 5.94 11.78
C GLU A 354 5.86 5.84 10.26
N LEU A 355 4.78 5.99 9.48
CA LEU A 355 4.84 6.05 8.01
C LEU A 355 5.71 7.23 7.52
N GLN A 356 5.59 8.40 8.14
CA GLN A 356 6.40 9.57 7.78
C GLN A 356 7.89 9.33 8.02
N TRP A 357 8.27 8.64 9.09
CA TRP A 357 9.66 8.26 9.34
C TRP A 357 10.17 7.24 8.32
N ALA A 358 9.36 6.26 7.93
CA ALA A 358 9.68 5.33 6.84
C ALA A 358 9.89 6.07 5.50
N LEU A 359 8.98 6.97 5.13
CA LEU A 359 9.09 7.77 3.90
C LEU A 359 10.33 8.68 3.88
N ARG A 360 10.74 9.23 5.03
CA ARG A 360 12.00 9.98 5.16
C ARG A 360 13.21 9.08 4.92
N ARG A 361 13.22 7.86 5.47
CA ARG A 361 14.30 6.88 5.21
C ARG A 361 14.34 6.46 3.75
N PHE A 362 13.19 6.32 3.10
CA PHE A 362 13.14 6.09 1.64
C PHE A 362 13.73 7.26 0.86
N GLU A 363 13.47 8.50 1.27
CA GLU A 363 14.07 9.68 0.64
C GLU A 363 15.58 9.76 0.89
N ASP A 364 16.04 9.39 2.09
CA ASP A 364 17.45 9.33 2.44
C ASP A 364 18.19 8.29 1.57
N ARG A 365 17.52 7.17 1.26
CA ARG A 365 17.98 6.14 0.31
C ARG A 365 17.82 6.53 -1.17
N GLY A 366 17.16 7.65 -1.47
CA GLY A 366 16.89 8.10 -2.84
C GLY A 366 15.79 7.31 -3.56
N LEU A 367 15.02 6.47 -2.86
CA LEU A 367 13.92 5.69 -3.43
C LEU A 367 12.69 6.56 -3.73
N VAL A 368 12.49 7.62 -2.94
CA VAL A 368 11.38 8.57 -3.12
C VAL A 368 11.88 10.01 -3.07
N CYS A 369 11.08 10.91 -3.64
CA CYS A 369 11.31 12.34 -3.51
C CYS A 369 10.34 12.93 -2.49
N GLY A 370 10.84 13.63 -1.46
CA GLY A 370 10.03 14.50 -0.62
C GLY A 370 9.73 15.82 -1.34
N GLY A 371 8.59 16.45 -1.05
CA GLY A 371 8.24 17.74 -1.67
C GLY A 371 6.80 18.20 -1.45
N ARG A 372 6.36 19.07 -2.36
CA ARG A 372 4.98 19.55 -2.50
C ARG A 372 4.52 19.19 -3.92
N PHE A 373 3.92 18.01 -4.08
CA PHE A 373 3.50 17.50 -5.39
C PHE A 373 2.07 17.91 -5.72
N VAL A 374 1.17 17.92 -4.73
CA VAL A 374 -0.25 18.26 -4.90
C VAL A 374 -0.59 19.51 -4.09
N ALA A 375 -1.11 20.53 -4.77
CA ALA A 375 -1.51 21.79 -4.16
C ALA A 375 -2.80 21.63 -3.34
N GLY A 376 -2.93 22.43 -2.28
CA GLY A 376 -4.12 22.44 -1.41
C GLY A 376 -4.05 21.49 -0.20
N PHE A 377 -2.97 20.71 -0.07
CA PHE A 377 -2.73 19.83 1.07
C PHE A 377 -1.54 20.31 1.90
N SER A 378 -1.69 20.21 3.22
CA SER A 378 -0.66 20.60 4.17
C SER A 378 0.26 19.42 4.52
N GLY A 379 1.41 19.70 5.15
CA GLY A 379 2.34 18.65 5.56
C GLY A 379 3.20 18.08 4.43
N GLU A 380 4.22 17.30 4.78
CA GLU A 380 5.16 16.70 3.82
C GLU A 380 4.46 15.69 2.90
N GLN A 381 4.89 15.66 1.65
CA GLN A 381 4.42 14.72 0.64
C GLN A 381 5.62 13.97 0.05
N TYR A 382 5.40 12.71 -0.31
CA TYR A 382 6.44 11.83 -0.83
C TYR A 382 5.93 11.16 -2.10
N ALA A 383 6.75 11.13 -3.15
CA ALA A 383 6.37 10.56 -4.44
C ALA A 383 7.43 9.60 -4.95
N LEU A 384 6.98 8.52 -5.58
CA LEU A 384 7.84 7.69 -6.42
C LEU A 384 8.37 8.51 -7.62
N PRO A 385 9.60 8.25 -8.10
CA PRO A 385 10.14 8.91 -9.29
C PRO A 385 9.20 8.82 -10.51
N GLU A 386 8.63 7.64 -10.76
CA GLU A 386 7.72 7.38 -11.88
C GLU A 386 6.39 8.13 -11.69
N ALA A 387 5.91 8.23 -10.45
CA ALA A 387 4.70 8.99 -10.14
C ALA A 387 4.88 10.49 -10.35
N ARG A 388 6.07 11.04 -10.05
CA ARG A 388 6.40 12.44 -10.36
C ARG A 388 6.33 12.70 -11.85
N ASP A 389 6.92 11.82 -12.66
CA ASP A 389 6.93 11.97 -14.11
C ASP A 389 5.51 11.82 -14.69
N GLY A 390 4.72 10.90 -14.14
CA GLY A 390 3.30 10.73 -14.43
C GLY A 390 2.44 11.95 -14.07
N LEU A 391 2.71 12.61 -12.94
CA LEU A 391 2.03 13.86 -12.56
C LEU A 391 2.33 14.99 -13.54
N HIS A 392 3.59 15.14 -13.95
CA HIS A 392 3.97 16.13 -14.95
C HIS A 392 3.33 15.83 -16.31
N ALA A 393 3.23 14.56 -16.70
CA ALA A 393 2.53 14.17 -17.92
C ALA A 393 1.03 14.47 -17.84
N ALA A 394 0.37 14.14 -16.73
CA ALA A 394 -1.04 14.44 -16.51
C ALA A 394 -1.32 15.94 -16.61
N ARG A 395 -0.50 16.78 -15.97
CA ARG A 395 -0.63 18.24 -16.04
C ARG A 395 -0.50 18.80 -17.46
N ARG A 396 0.38 18.22 -18.30
CA ARG A 396 0.58 18.66 -19.70
C ARG A 396 -0.51 18.17 -20.66
N ARG A 397 -1.20 17.09 -20.33
CA ARG A 397 -2.23 16.50 -21.20
C ARG A 397 -3.45 17.42 -21.27
N ASP A 398 -3.96 17.63 -22.48
CA ASP A 398 -5.16 18.42 -22.70
C ASP A 398 -6.40 17.82 -22.00
N ARG A 399 -7.34 18.70 -21.65
CA ARG A 399 -8.63 18.33 -21.04
C ARG A 399 -9.61 18.07 -22.18
N THR A 400 -9.95 16.81 -22.38
CA THR A 400 -10.76 16.36 -23.53
C THR A 400 -12.22 16.09 -23.15
N GLY A 401 -12.58 16.31 -21.88
CA GLY A 401 -13.83 15.86 -21.32
C GLY A 401 -13.81 14.36 -21.04
N GLU A 402 -12.67 13.78 -20.69
CA GLU A 402 -12.53 12.34 -20.41
C GLU A 402 -13.45 11.98 -19.23
N ARG A 403 -14.41 11.07 -19.47
CA ARG A 403 -15.39 10.62 -18.47
C ARG A 403 -15.02 9.24 -17.96
N VAL A 404 -14.79 9.14 -16.65
CA VAL A 404 -14.46 7.88 -15.97
C VAL A 404 -15.45 7.64 -14.83
N VAL A 405 -16.14 6.50 -14.85
CA VAL A 405 -17.12 6.13 -13.82
C VAL A 405 -16.51 5.09 -12.90
N VAL A 406 -16.55 5.35 -11.59
CA VAL A 406 -16.07 4.42 -10.56
C VAL A 406 -17.18 4.12 -9.57
N ASN A 407 -17.18 2.90 -9.02
CA ASN A 407 -18.07 2.58 -7.91
C ASN A 407 -17.67 3.34 -6.65
N ALA A 408 -18.62 3.69 -5.79
CA ALA A 408 -18.30 4.40 -4.56
C ALA A 408 -17.48 3.56 -3.55
N CYS A 409 -17.47 2.24 -3.70
CA CYS A 409 -16.58 1.33 -2.94
C CYS A 409 -15.18 1.17 -3.57
N ASP A 410 -14.88 1.86 -4.68
CA ASP A 410 -13.55 1.88 -5.28
C ASP A 410 -12.60 2.79 -4.47
N PRO A 411 -11.31 2.48 -4.33
CA PRO A 411 -10.34 3.36 -3.67
C PRO A 411 -10.30 4.76 -4.30
N LEU A 412 -10.58 4.89 -5.60
CA LEU A 412 -10.59 6.19 -6.28
C LEU A 412 -11.78 7.09 -5.90
N ASN A 413 -12.71 6.65 -5.04
CA ASN A 413 -13.72 7.53 -4.44
C ASN A 413 -13.08 8.51 -3.44
N LEU A 414 -12.42 9.53 -3.97
CA LEU A 414 -11.73 10.57 -3.23
C LEU A 414 -12.54 11.87 -3.12
N THR A 415 -13.86 11.78 -3.30
CA THR A 415 -14.79 12.90 -3.14
C THR A 415 -14.82 13.36 -1.68
N GLY A 416 -14.64 14.65 -1.45
CA GLY A 416 -14.54 15.21 -0.09
C GLY A 416 -13.24 14.87 0.65
N VAL A 417 -12.29 14.20 -0.01
CA VAL A 417 -10.93 13.90 0.52
C VAL A 417 -9.91 14.70 -0.27
N ILE A 418 -9.76 14.38 -1.56
CA ILE A 418 -8.83 15.07 -2.46
C ILE A 418 -9.55 16.13 -3.26
N VAL A 419 -10.68 15.76 -3.86
CA VAL A 419 -11.48 16.72 -4.61
C VAL A 419 -12.50 17.36 -3.68
N ARG A 420 -12.54 18.69 -3.69
CA ARG A 420 -13.51 19.46 -2.90
C ARG A 420 -14.93 19.09 -3.31
N GLY A 421 -15.80 18.88 -2.31
CA GLY A 421 -17.20 18.51 -2.52
C GLY A 421 -17.75 17.70 -1.36
N ALA A 422 -19.02 17.33 -1.45
CA ALA A 422 -19.63 16.39 -0.50
C ALA A 422 -18.98 15.01 -0.65
N ARG A 423 -18.69 14.37 0.49
CA ARG A 423 -18.15 13.01 0.49
C ARG A 423 -19.21 12.03 0.02
N THR A 424 -18.91 11.25 -1.01
CA THR A 424 -19.77 10.16 -1.47
C THR A 424 -19.57 8.94 -0.57
N PRO A 425 -20.61 8.47 0.16
CA PRO A 425 -20.52 7.26 0.97
C PRO A 425 -20.14 6.04 0.14
N ALA A 426 -19.23 5.23 0.65
CA ALA A 426 -18.76 3.99 0.02
C ALA A 426 -19.81 2.88 0.06
N VAL A 427 -20.87 3.05 -0.73
CA VAL A 427 -21.99 2.13 -0.85
C VAL A 427 -22.03 1.57 -2.26
N ARG A 428 -22.08 0.24 -2.38
CA ARG A 428 -22.03 -0.49 -3.65
C ARG A 428 -23.01 -0.01 -4.74
N THR A 429 -24.16 0.55 -4.36
CA THR A 429 -25.18 1.03 -5.31
C THR A 429 -24.94 2.44 -5.81
N ARG A 430 -23.86 3.11 -5.37
CA ARG A 430 -23.50 4.45 -5.80
C ARG A 430 -22.27 4.42 -6.68
N VAL A 431 -22.19 5.40 -7.57
CA VAL A 431 -21.07 5.62 -8.47
C VAL A 431 -20.64 7.08 -8.39
N VAL A 432 -19.39 7.34 -8.75
CA VAL A 432 -18.83 8.68 -8.94
C VAL A 432 -18.34 8.77 -10.38
N THR A 433 -18.81 9.78 -11.11
CA THR A 433 -18.32 10.07 -12.46
C THR A 433 -17.32 11.20 -12.38
N TYR A 434 -16.10 10.98 -12.86
CA TYR A 434 -15.08 12.01 -13.00
C TYR A 434 -15.03 12.51 -14.44
N ILE A 435 -15.03 13.83 -14.63
CA ILE A 435 -14.79 14.50 -15.91
C ILE A 435 -13.46 15.24 -15.80
N ASP A 436 -12.45 14.79 -16.55
CA ASP A 436 -11.07 15.29 -16.45
C ASP A 436 -10.61 15.41 -14.98
N GLY A 437 -10.91 14.41 -14.15
CA GLY A 437 -10.51 14.34 -12.74
C GLY A 437 -11.37 15.11 -11.73
N LEU A 438 -12.39 15.86 -12.16
CA LEU A 438 -13.37 16.46 -11.25
C LEU A 438 -14.65 15.63 -11.18
N PRO A 439 -15.22 15.39 -9.99
CA PRO A 439 -16.49 14.69 -9.89
C PRO A 439 -17.60 15.53 -10.52
N GLU A 440 -18.39 14.91 -11.38
CA GLU A 440 -19.65 15.46 -11.84
C GLU A 440 -20.58 15.60 -10.64
N ALA A 441 -21.24 16.75 -10.50
CA ALA A 441 -22.19 16.97 -9.41
C ALA A 441 -23.32 15.93 -9.53
N SER A 442 -23.49 15.09 -8.51
CA SER A 442 -24.61 14.14 -8.52
C SER A 442 -25.92 14.90 -8.29
N GLU A 443 -26.92 14.66 -9.14
CA GLU A 443 -28.29 15.19 -8.93
C GLU A 443 -28.89 14.72 -7.60
N ASP A 444 -28.38 13.61 -7.04
CA ASP A 444 -28.76 13.05 -5.73
C ASP A 444 -28.23 13.83 -4.51
N ALA A 445 -27.44 14.90 -4.72
CA ALA A 445 -26.92 15.77 -3.66
C ALA A 445 -27.75 17.05 -3.45
N LEU A 446 -29.02 17.07 -3.84
CA LEU A 446 -29.95 18.09 -3.36
C LEU A 446 -30.24 17.82 -1.87
N PRO A 447 -29.95 18.77 -0.95
CA PRO A 447 -30.41 18.65 0.42
C PRO A 447 -31.94 18.64 0.40
N ALA A 448 -32.54 17.62 1.02
CA ALA A 448 -33.97 17.60 1.33
C ALA A 448 -34.29 18.72 2.34
N PHE A 449 -34.37 19.96 1.87
CA PHE A 449 -35.04 21.02 2.61
C PHE A 449 -36.53 20.87 2.38
N GLY A 450 -37.22 20.57 3.48
CA GLY A 450 -38.66 20.37 3.53
C GLY A 450 -39.41 21.53 2.88
N GLY A 451 -40.34 21.18 2.00
CA GLY A 451 -41.34 22.10 1.50
C GLY A 451 -42.19 22.59 2.66
N ALA A 452 -41.98 23.84 3.07
CA ALA A 452 -43.02 24.60 3.73
C ALA A 452 -44.05 24.98 2.65
N SER A 453 -45.24 24.36 2.73
CA SER A 453 -46.41 24.82 1.98
C SER A 453 -46.78 26.24 2.44
N PRO A 454 -47.13 27.16 1.53
CA PRO A 454 -47.73 28.43 1.93
C PRO A 454 -49.20 28.18 2.28
N VAL A 455 -49.55 28.34 3.55
CA VAL A 455 -50.95 28.45 3.98
C VAL A 455 -51.36 29.91 3.78
N SER A 456 -52.41 30.09 2.98
CA SER A 456 -53.17 31.34 2.82
C SER A 456 -53.93 31.71 4.09
#